data_AF-A0A645F6L1-F1
#
_entry.id   AF-A0A645F6L1-F1
#
_cell.length_a   1.000
_cell.length_b   1.000
_cell.length_c   1.000
_cell.angle_alpha   90.00
_cell.angle_beta   90.00
_cell.angle_gamma   90.00
#
_symmetry.space_group_name_H-M   'P 1'
#
loop_
_entity.id
_entity.type
_entity.pdbx_description
1 polymer ?
#
loop_
_entity_poly.entity_id
_entity_poly.type
_entity_poly.pdbx_seq_one_letter_code
_entity_poly.pdbx_strand_id
1 'polypeptide(L)'
;MNLKSIFSFRRKTEEKKESNVLRIVCDDCEGESDYGSDGCLRCMRAKIIDSGEPERIILHRGMDKEYSGDAVRILNDLSRIDLVAKDAFCSGGGRCLTCPGSMDNLMKDIWANFPDMDVGPARKILDSSSLDDDRCAACNIRTHKAIDKIDSMLKEVSDDIVKSAYRVVGV
;
A
#
# COMPACT_ATOMS: atom_id res chain seq x y z
N MET A 1 -1.12 18.37 0.82
CA MET A 1 0.34 18.18 0.95
C MET A 1 0.93 17.82 -0.41
N ASN A 2 2.14 18.29 -0.75
CA ASN A 2 2.79 17.98 -2.02
C ASN A 2 3.65 16.71 -1.88
N LEU A 3 3.16 15.58 -2.41
CA LEU A 3 3.78 14.24 -2.31
C LEU A 3 5.23 14.19 -2.84
N LYS A 4 5.60 15.13 -3.72
CA LYS A 4 6.97 15.25 -4.25
C LYS A 4 8.00 15.52 -3.15
N SER A 5 7.57 16.08 -2.03
CA SER A 5 8.44 16.37 -0.90
C SER A 5 8.61 15.20 0.06
N ILE A 6 7.95 14.05 -0.08
CA ILE A 6 8.15 12.92 0.87
C ILE A 6 9.34 12.05 0.46
N PHE A 7 9.62 11.98 -0.83
CA PHE A 7 10.57 11.03 -1.41
C PHE A 7 11.61 11.79 -2.24
N SER A 8 12.49 12.50 -1.55
CA SER A 8 13.57 13.25 -2.21
C SER A 8 14.54 12.31 -2.93
N PHE A 9 14.70 12.55 -4.23
CA PHE A 9 15.61 11.86 -5.13
C PHE A 9 17.07 12.20 -4.83
N ARG A 10 17.93 11.20 -4.60
CA ARG A 10 19.38 11.39 -4.46
C ARG A 10 20.12 10.58 -5.52
N ARG A 11 20.63 11.24 -6.57
CA ARG A 11 21.57 10.64 -7.52
C ARG A 11 22.88 10.34 -6.77
N LYS A 12 23.23 9.06 -6.61
CA LYS A 12 24.59 8.64 -6.30
C LYS A 12 24.96 7.40 -7.11
N THR A 13 25.92 7.60 -8.00
CA THR A 13 26.72 6.56 -8.68
C THR A 13 27.71 5.96 -7.68
N GLU A 14 27.35 4.86 -7.03
CA GLU A 14 28.33 3.98 -6.37
C GLU A 14 27.89 2.52 -6.58
N GLU A 15 28.72 1.76 -7.30
CA GLU A 15 28.61 0.30 -7.42
C GLU A 15 28.79 -0.32 -6.03
N LYS A 16 27.68 -0.70 -5.39
CA LYS A 16 27.66 -1.56 -4.21
C LYS A 16 27.06 -2.90 -4.60
N LYS A 17 27.73 -3.98 -4.15
CA LYS A 17 27.30 -5.39 -4.13
C LYS A 17 25.78 -5.55 -4.26
N GLU A 18 25.34 -6.49 -5.10
CA GLU A 18 23.95 -6.91 -5.32
C GLU A 18 23.20 -7.24 -4.01
N SER A 19 22.86 -6.23 -3.22
CA SER A 19 22.01 -6.37 -2.06
C SER A 19 20.58 -6.11 -2.51
N ASN A 20 19.77 -7.16 -2.51
CA ASN A 20 18.31 -7.17 -2.60
C ASN A 20 17.67 -5.98 -3.36
N VAL A 21 17.95 -5.89 -4.67
CA VAL A 21 17.40 -4.87 -5.57
C VAL A 21 16.22 -5.47 -6.34
N LEU A 22 15.05 -4.83 -6.24
CA LEU A 22 13.89 -5.17 -7.05
C LEU A 22 13.77 -4.22 -8.25
N ARG A 23 13.89 -4.76 -9.46
CA ARG A 23 13.65 -4.01 -10.71
C ARG A 23 12.22 -4.21 -11.16
N ILE A 24 11.51 -3.10 -11.36
CA ILE A 24 10.09 -3.09 -11.66
C ILE A 24 9.84 -2.36 -12.98
N VAL A 25 9.12 -3.02 -13.88
CA VAL A 25 8.51 -2.39 -15.06
C VAL A 25 7.02 -2.29 -14.76
N CYS A 26 6.50 -1.06 -14.66
CA CYS A 26 5.08 -0.80 -14.42
C CYS A 26 4.46 -0.15 -15.67
N ASP A 27 3.70 -0.95 -16.40
CA ASP A 27 2.98 -0.48 -17.59
C ASP A 27 1.78 0.41 -17.21
N ASP A 28 1.19 0.15 -16.04
CA ASP A 28 0.02 0.84 -15.45
C ASP A 28 0.29 2.24 -14.87
N CYS A 29 1.55 2.68 -14.82
CA CYS A 29 1.86 4.05 -14.43
C CYS A 29 1.19 5.02 -15.41
N GLU A 30 0.41 6.00 -14.96
CA GLU A 30 -0.03 7.08 -15.85
C GLU A 30 1.03 8.18 -15.85
N GLY A 31 1.59 8.50 -17.03
CA GLY A 31 2.58 9.58 -17.17
C GLY A 31 4.00 9.23 -16.70
N GLU A 32 4.66 10.19 -16.06
CA GLU A 32 6.04 10.00 -15.57
C GLU A 32 6.05 8.97 -14.43
N SER A 33 6.86 7.92 -14.55
CA SER A 33 7.00 6.90 -13.50
C SER A 33 7.37 7.54 -12.18
N ASP A 34 6.40 7.66 -11.27
CA ASP A 34 6.59 8.28 -9.98
C ASP A 34 5.61 7.69 -8.97
N TYR A 35 6.04 7.58 -7.72
CA TYR A 35 5.24 7.09 -6.59
C TYR A 35 4.03 7.98 -6.28
N GLY A 36 3.92 9.15 -6.92
CA GLY A 36 2.75 10.02 -6.78
C GLY A 36 1.53 9.56 -7.57
N SER A 37 1.66 8.60 -8.49
CA SER A 37 0.52 8.04 -9.22
C SER A 37 0.02 6.75 -8.56
N ASP A 38 -1.31 6.64 -8.40
CA ASP A 38 -1.95 5.46 -7.83
C ASP A 38 -1.59 4.18 -8.61
N GLY A 39 -1.56 4.27 -9.94
CA GLY A 39 -1.17 3.17 -10.82
C GLY A 39 0.25 2.66 -10.57
N CYS A 40 1.23 3.55 -10.41
CA CYS A 40 2.59 3.13 -10.06
C CYS A 40 2.66 2.52 -8.65
N LEU A 41 2.00 3.14 -7.66
CA LEU A 41 2.00 2.63 -6.29
C LEU A 41 1.42 1.22 -6.22
N ARG A 42 0.27 1.00 -6.86
CA ARG A 42 -0.39 -0.32 -6.94
C ARG A 42 0.53 -1.35 -7.57
N CYS A 43 1.15 -1.03 -8.70
CA CYS A 43 2.06 -1.93 -9.39
C CYS A 43 3.31 -2.27 -8.55
N MET A 44 3.93 -1.26 -7.92
CA MET A 44 5.10 -1.48 -7.07
C MET A 44 4.77 -2.38 -5.88
N ARG A 45 3.67 -2.13 -5.17
CA ARG A 45 3.23 -2.97 -4.05
C ARG A 45 2.99 -4.42 -4.47
N ALA A 46 2.31 -4.62 -5.60
CA ALA A 46 2.07 -5.97 -6.13
C ALA A 46 3.39 -6.72 -6.41
N LYS A 47 4.39 -6.05 -7.00
CA LYS A 47 5.70 -6.67 -7.27
C LYS A 47 6.50 -6.95 -6.00
N ILE A 48 6.41 -6.10 -4.98
CA ILE A 48 7.03 -6.34 -3.66
C ILE A 48 6.38 -7.56 -3.00
N ILE A 49 5.06 -7.69 -3.03
CA ILE A 49 4.36 -8.87 -2.50
C ILE A 49 4.85 -10.15 -3.19
N ASP A 50 5.02 -10.13 -4.51
CA ASP A 50 5.45 -11.30 -5.28
C ASP A 50 6.94 -11.65 -5.09
N SER A 51 7.79 -10.64 -4.86
CA SER A 51 9.26 -10.81 -4.90
C SER A 51 9.92 -10.77 -3.51
N GLY A 52 9.17 -10.40 -2.47
CA GLY A 52 9.69 -10.10 -1.14
C GLY A 52 10.13 -8.64 -1.00
N GLU A 53 10.55 -8.27 0.22
CA GLU A 53 10.85 -6.89 0.61
C GLU A 53 12.24 -6.46 0.15
N PRO A 54 12.38 -5.61 -0.89
CA PRO A 54 13.68 -5.12 -1.32
C PRO A 54 14.28 -4.09 -0.37
N GLU A 55 15.59 -3.89 -0.48
CA GLU A 55 16.28 -2.73 0.10
C GLU A 55 16.31 -1.54 -0.87
N ARG A 56 16.25 -1.83 -2.18
CA ARG A 56 16.31 -0.85 -3.27
C ARG A 56 15.31 -1.23 -4.37
N ILE A 57 14.65 -0.22 -4.93
CA ILE A 57 13.71 -0.40 -6.04
C ILE A 57 14.19 0.41 -7.23
N ILE A 58 14.25 -0.20 -8.40
CA ILE A 58 14.50 0.51 -9.66
C ILE A 58 13.24 0.42 -10.50
N LEU A 59 12.57 1.55 -10.71
CA LEU A 59 11.42 1.68 -11.58
C LEU A 59 11.89 2.03 -13.00
N HIS A 60 11.77 1.07 -13.91
CA HIS A 60 12.29 1.15 -15.27
C HIS A 60 11.17 1.58 -16.24
N ARG A 61 11.13 2.88 -16.59
CA ARG A 61 10.21 3.41 -17.62
C ARG A 61 10.75 4.69 -18.25
N GLY A 62 11.31 4.58 -19.45
CA GLY A 62 11.95 5.70 -20.16
C GLY A 62 13.29 6.09 -19.54
N MET A 63 13.28 6.58 -18.29
CA MET A 63 14.47 6.75 -17.45
C MET A 63 14.31 5.98 -16.13
N ASP A 64 15.39 5.32 -15.72
CA ASP A 64 15.40 4.55 -14.48
C ASP A 64 15.37 5.49 -13.28
N LYS A 65 14.38 5.27 -12.41
CA LYS A 65 14.32 5.91 -11.10
C LYS A 65 14.65 4.89 -10.03
N GLU A 66 15.60 5.25 -9.19
CA GLU A 66 16.00 4.43 -8.06
C GLU A 66 15.48 5.01 -6.75
N TYR A 67 14.91 4.12 -5.93
CA TYR A 67 14.42 4.40 -4.59
C TYR A 67 15.19 3.57 -3.56
N SER A 68 15.46 4.17 -2.41
CA SER A 68 16.13 3.52 -1.27
C SER A 68 15.73 4.21 0.04
N GLY A 69 16.07 3.60 1.19
CA GLY A 69 15.86 4.19 2.52
C GLY A 69 14.38 4.25 2.91
N ASP A 70 13.96 5.37 3.52
CA ASP A 70 12.58 5.56 4.01
C ASP A 70 11.52 5.33 2.92
N ALA A 71 11.85 5.65 1.66
CA ALA A 71 10.97 5.41 0.52
C ALA A 71 10.59 3.93 0.36
N VAL A 72 11.61 3.07 0.36
CA VAL A 72 11.43 1.62 0.18
C VAL A 72 10.84 1.00 1.43
N ARG A 73 11.20 1.50 2.62
CA ARG A 73 10.60 1.08 3.89
C ARG A 73 9.08 1.30 3.89
N ILE A 74 8.64 2.51 3.57
CA ILE A 74 7.21 2.84 3.46
C ILE A 74 6.53 1.95 2.40
N LEU A 75 7.14 1.74 1.23
CA LEU A 75 6.57 0.86 0.20
C LEU A 75 6.45 -0.60 0.68
N ASN A 76 7.41 -1.10 1.44
CA ASN A 76 7.35 -2.44 2.04
C ASN A 76 6.21 -2.52 3.06
N ASP A 77 6.06 -1.52 3.92
CA ASP A 77 4.99 -1.50 4.92
C ASP A 77 3.59 -1.39 4.26
N LEU A 78 3.45 -0.55 3.23
CA LEU A 78 2.24 -0.47 2.42
C LEU A 78 1.94 -1.80 1.71
N SER A 79 2.96 -2.53 1.26
CA SER A 79 2.81 -3.85 0.64
C SER A 79 2.36 -4.92 1.65
N ARG A 80 2.83 -4.84 2.90
CA ARG A 80 2.36 -5.72 3.99
C ARG A 80 0.88 -5.46 4.31
N ILE A 81 0.44 -4.20 4.30
CA ILE A 81 -0.99 -3.84 4.49
C ILE A 81 -1.83 -4.48 3.39
N ASP A 82 -1.39 -4.35 2.15
CA ASP A 82 -2.09 -4.90 0.98
C ASP A 82 -2.09 -6.45 0.99
N LEU A 83 -1.03 -7.08 1.48
CA LEU A 83 -0.98 -8.52 1.70
C LEU A 83 -2.01 -8.98 2.76
N VAL A 84 -2.12 -8.28 3.89
CA VAL A 84 -3.14 -8.58 4.93
C VAL A 84 -4.56 -8.48 4.36
N ALA A 85 -4.82 -7.44 3.55
CA ALA A 85 -6.09 -7.28 2.88
C ALA A 85 -6.37 -8.41 1.88
N LYS A 86 -5.37 -8.77 1.06
CA LYS A 86 -5.46 -9.86 0.08
C LYS A 86 -5.73 -11.20 0.75
N ASP A 87 -5.08 -11.51 1.87
CA ASP A 87 -5.31 -12.76 2.61
C ASP A 87 -6.73 -12.84 3.17
N ALA A 88 -7.25 -11.74 3.70
CA ALA A 88 -8.63 -11.64 4.16
C ALA A 88 -9.64 -11.83 3.02
N PHE A 89 -9.32 -11.32 1.83
CA PHE A 89 -10.11 -11.47 0.62
C PHE A 89 -10.07 -12.90 0.04
N CYS A 90 -8.88 -13.45 -0.23
CA CYS A 90 -8.68 -14.74 -0.90
C CYS A 90 -9.24 -15.92 -0.11
N SER A 91 -9.24 -15.84 1.22
CA SER A 91 -9.81 -16.87 2.10
C SER A 91 -11.34 -16.93 2.03
N GLY A 92 -12.00 -15.89 1.51
CA GLY A 92 -13.45 -15.72 1.41
C GLY A 92 -14.13 -16.41 0.23
N GLY A 93 -13.40 -16.67 -0.85
CA GLY A 93 -13.97 -17.09 -2.13
C GLY A 93 -14.80 -15.97 -2.81
N GLY A 94 -15.19 -16.18 -4.07
CA GLY A 94 -15.84 -15.15 -4.89
C GLY A 94 -17.20 -14.63 -4.37
N ARG A 95 -17.81 -15.30 -3.38
CA ARG A 95 -19.07 -14.86 -2.76
C ARG A 95 -18.92 -13.63 -1.87
N CYS A 96 -17.72 -13.41 -1.30
CA CYS A 96 -17.48 -12.24 -0.46
C CYS A 96 -17.48 -10.93 -1.24
N LEU A 97 -17.21 -10.93 -2.56
CA LEU A 97 -17.20 -9.72 -3.40
C LEU A 97 -18.52 -8.96 -3.39
N THR A 98 -19.64 -9.66 -3.20
CA THR A 98 -20.97 -9.04 -3.17
C THR A 98 -21.36 -8.47 -1.80
N CYS A 99 -20.55 -8.73 -0.77
CA CYS A 99 -20.83 -8.25 0.58
C CYS A 99 -20.38 -6.78 0.72
N PRO A 100 -21.17 -5.91 1.36
CA PRO A 100 -20.75 -4.54 1.64
C PRO A 100 -19.45 -4.48 2.44
N GLY A 101 -19.31 -5.32 3.47
CA GLY A 101 -18.09 -5.48 4.28
C GLY A 101 -16.98 -6.33 3.64
N SER A 102 -16.95 -6.45 2.31
CA SER A 102 -15.86 -7.18 1.63
C SER A 102 -14.56 -6.40 1.69
N MET A 103 -13.45 -7.08 1.97
CA MET A 103 -12.15 -6.42 2.08
C MET A 103 -11.74 -5.67 0.80
N ASP A 104 -12.09 -6.21 -0.38
CA ASP A 104 -11.81 -5.55 -1.66
C ASP A 104 -12.51 -4.18 -1.78
N ASN A 105 -13.78 -4.10 -1.37
CA ASN A 105 -14.52 -2.84 -1.38
C ASN A 105 -13.95 -1.85 -0.36
N LEU A 106 -13.70 -2.32 0.87
CA LEU A 106 -13.20 -1.46 1.94
C LEU A 106 -11.81 -0.89 1.63
N MET A 107 -10.92 -1.70 1.04
CA MET A 107 -9.57 -1.23 0.69
C MET A 107 -9.56 -0.24 -0.45
N LYS A 108 -10.48 -0.33 -1.41
CA LYS A 108 -10.63 0.70 -2.47
C LYS A 108 -10.90 2.07 -1.85
N ASP A 109 -11.81 2.12 -0.87
CA ASP A 109 -12.16 3.37 -0.19
C ASP A 109 -11.00 3.89 0.68
N ILE A 110 -10.27 3.00 1.36
CA ILE A 110 -9.08 3.38 2.15
C ILE A 110 -8.00 3.97 1.23
N TRP A 111 -7.68 3.30 0.12
CA TRP A 111 -6.64 3.74 -0.82
C TRP A 111 -7.02 5.04 -1.55
N ALA A 112 -8.31 5.31 -1.77
CA ALA A 112 -8.77 6.56 -2.37
C ALA A 112 -8.37 7.81 -1.56
N ASN A 113 -8.07 7.66 -0.26
CA ASN A 113 -7.68 8.76 0.62
C ASN A 113 -6.16 8.88 0.80
N PHE A 114 -5.35 8.11 0.07
CA PHE A 114 -3.89 8.21 0.16
C PHE A 114 -3.39 9.64 -0.12
N PRO A 115 -2.46 10.20 0.69
CA PRO A 115 -1.68 9.56 1.77
C PRO A 115 -2.36 9.51 3.14
N ASP A 116 -3.47 10.23 3.32
CA ASP A 116 -4.21 10.37 4.59
C ASP A 116 -5.22 9.23 4.79
N MET A 117 -4.73 7.99 4.64
CA MET A 117 -5.56 6.78 4.71
C MET A 117 -6.18 6.62 6.10
N ASP A 118 -7.48 6.32 6.14
CA ASP A 118 -8.25 6.08 7.36
C ASP A 118 -9.18 4.87 7.20
N VAL A 119 -9.21 4.00 8.21
CA VAL A 119 -10.12 2.84 8.25
C VAL A 119 -11.50 3.19 8.82
N GLY A 120 -11.68 4.37 9.44
CA GLY A 120 -12.91 4.76 10.12
C GLY A 120 -14.19 4.57 9.28
N PRO A 121 -14.24 5.09 8.04
CA PRO A 121 -15.37 4.87 7.12
C PRO A 121 -15.60 3.38 6.82
N ALA A 122 -14.53 2.64 6.53
CA ALA A 122 -14.60 1.21 6.24
C ALA A 122 -15.13 0.41 7.44
N ARG A 123 -14.71 0.76 8.67
CA ARG A 123 -15.18 0.16 9.91
C ARG A 123 -16.67 0.40 10.13
N LYS A 124 -17.18 1.61 9.85
CA LYS A 124 -18.64 1.90 9.94
C LYS A 124 -19.46 1.03 8.99
N ILE A 125 -18.99 0.82 7.76
CA ILE A 125 -19.65 -0.07 6.79
C ILE A 125 -19.65 -1.51 7.31
N LEU A 126 -18.53 -1.95 7.88
CA LEU A 126 -18.39 -3.29 8.40
C LEU A 126 -19.25 -3.53 9.66
N ASP A 127 -19.27 -2.59 10.60
CA ASP A 127 -20.07 -2.64 11.83
C ASP A 127 -21.58 -2.58 11.55
N SER A 128 -21.98 -1.91 10.46
CA SER A 128 -23.38 -1.87 9.99
C SER A 128 -23.77 -3.05 9.10
N SER A 129 -22.79 -3.87 8.67
CA SER A 129 -23.06 -5.08 7.91
C SER A 129 -23.54 -6.16 8.87
N SER A 130 -24.78 -6.64 8.67
CA SER A 130 -25.36 -7.67 9.53
C SER A 130 -24.48 -8.92 9.58
N LEU A 131 -24.20 -9.40 10.79
CA LEU A 131 -23.61 -10.72 11.03
C LEU A 131 -24.66 -11.83 10.95
N ASP A 132 -25.94 -11.48 10.85
CA ASP A 132 -27.07 -12.40 10.77
C ASP A 132 -27.42 -12.77 9.30
N ASP A 133 -26.79 -12.10 8.32
CA ASP A 133 -26.78 -12.58 6.95
C ASP A 133 -25.76 -13.71 6.82
N ASP A 134 -26.25 -14.95 6.90
CA ASP A 134 -25.46 -16.19 6.77
C ASP A 134 -24.55 -16.19 5.53
N ARG A 135 -24.92 -15.44 4.47
CA ARG A 135 -24.11 -15.34 3.24
C ARG A 135 -22.82 -14.55 3.46
N CYS A 136 -22.85 -13.51 4.29
CA CYS A 136 -21.76 -12.55 4.48
C CYS A 136 -21.08 -12.66 5.85
N ALA A 137 -21.68 -13.34 6.82
CA ALA A 137 -21.18 -13.47 8.19
C ALA A 137 -19.69 -13.91 8.25
N ALA A 138 -19.33 -14.97 7.53
CA ALA A 138 -17.94 -15.46 7.50
C ALA A 138 -16.96 -14.47 6.85
N CYS A 139 -17.41 -13.70 5.86
CA CYS A 139 -16.60 -12.65 5.24
C CYS A 139 -16.40 -11.50 6.24
N ASN A 140 -17.48 -11.01 6.83
CA ASN A 140 -17.46 -9.87 7.76
C ASN A 140 -16.57 -10.16 8.98
N ILE A 141 -16.67 -11.35 9.58
CA ILE A 141 -15.82 -11.77 10.72
C ILE A 141 -14.32 -11.71 10.36
N ARG A 142 -13.94 -12.15 9.16
CA ARG A 142 -12.54 -12.11 8.70
C ARG A 142 -12.11 -10.68 8.41
N THR A 143 -12.96 -9.90 7.76
CA THR A 143 -12.71 -8.50 7.48
C THR A 143 -12.50 -7.72 8.78
N HIS A 144 -13.25 -7.98 9.86
CA HIS A 144 -13.09 -7.29 11.15
C HIS A 144 -11.66 -7.46 11.69
N LYS A 145 -11.19 -8.71 11.78
CA LYS A 145 -9.84 -9.01 12.28
C LYS A 145 -8.76 -8.36 11.43
N ALA A 146 -8.94 -8.35 10.12
CA ALA A 146 -7.98 -7.77 9.21
C ALA A 146 -7.97 -6.24 9.26
N ILE A 147 -9.13 -5.59 9.39
CA ILE A 147 -9.24 -4.13 9.56
C ILE A 147 -8.58 -3.65 10.86
N ASP A 148 -8.70 -4.39 11.97
CA ASP A 148 -7.99 -4.05 13.22
C ASP A 148 -6.47 -4.06 13.05
N LYS A 149 -5.95 -5.07 12.32
CA LYS A 149 -4.53 -5.18 12.01
C LYS A 149 -4.07 -4.07 11.06
N ILE A 150 -4.85 -3.80 10.01
CA ILE A 150 -4.58 -2.76 9.02
C ILE A 150 -4.58 -1.37 9.69
N ASP A 151 -5.53 -1.07 10.58
CA ASP A 151 -5.58 0.19 11.33
C ASP A 151 -4.27 0.44 12.11
N SER A 152 -3.79 -0.59 12.79
CA SER A 152 -2.55 -0.50 13.58
C SER A 152 -1.34 -0.21 12.67
N MET A 153 -1.26 -0.91 11.54
CA MET A 153 -0.19 -0.73 10.56
C MET A 153 -0.27 0.64 9.86
N LEU A 154 -1.47 1.11 9.52
CA LEU A 154 -1.66 2.42 8.89
C LEU A 154 -1.22 3.56 9.79
N LYS A 155 -1.47 3.48 11.10
CA LYS A 155 -0.98 4.49 12.07
C LYS A 155 0.55 4.60 12.04
N GLU A 156 1.24 3.47 12.03
CA GLU A 156 2.71 3.42 11.95
C GLU A 156 3.22 4.01 10.62
N VAL A 157 2.61 3.59 9.51
CA VAL A 157 3.02 4.05 8.16
C VAL A 157 2.71 5.53 7.95
N SER A 158 1.56 6.02 8.41
CA SER A 158 1.19 7.44 8.31
C SER A 158 2.17 8.32 9.08
N ASP A 159 2.58 7.91 10.28
CA ASP A 159 3.63 8.60 11.04
C ASP A 159 4.96 8.64 10.27
N ASP A 160 5.32 7.56 9.59
CA ASP A 160 6.53 7.47 8.79
C ASP A 160 6.48 8.31 7.51
N ILE A 161 5.34 8.35 6.84
CA ILE A 161 5.08 9.23 5.69
C ILE A 161 5.25 10.69 6.13
N VAL A 162 4.64 11.07 7.24
CA VAL A 162 4.71 12.44 7.79
C VAL A 162 6.14 12.80 8.18
N LYS A 163 6.85 11.94 8.93
CA LYS A 163 8.26 12.16 9.31
C LYS A 163 9.17 12.30 8.08
N SER A 164 8.95 11.48 7.06
CA SER A 164 9.72 11.52 5.81
C SER A 164 9.44 12.82 5.05
N ALA A 165 8.19 13.29 5.01
CA ALA A 165 7.83 14.60 4.47
C ALA A 165 8.62 15.73 5.14
N TYR A 166 8.64 15.75 6.47
CA TYR A 166 9.31 16.81 7.23
C TYR A 166 10.83 16.81 7.07
N ARG A 167 11.46 15.64 6.90
CA ARG A 167 12.91 15.54 6.66
C ARG A 167 13.36 16.16 5.35
N VAL A 168 12.50 16.18 4.33
CA VAL A 168 12.81 16.76 3.02
C VAL A 168 12.52 18.26 2.96
N VAL A 169 11.58 18.75 3.79
CA VAL A 169 11.25 20.20 3.91
C VAL A 169 12.21 20.93 4.87
N GLY A 170 13.25 20.24 5.37
CA GLY A 170 14.18 20.72 6.39
C GLY A 170 14.60 22.19 6.26
N VAL A 171 14.02 22.99 7.15
CA VAL A 171 14.68 24.03 7.95
C VAL A 171 15.78 23.37 8.78
#